data_AF-A0A945N0Z8-F1
#
_entry.id   AF-A0A945N0Z8-F1
#
_cell.length_a   1.000
_cell.length_b   1.000
_cell.length_c   1.000
_cell.angle_alpha   90.00
_cell.angle_beta   90.00
_cell.angle_gamma   90.00
#
_symmetry.space_group_name_H-M   'P 1'
#
loop_
_entity.id
_entity.type
_entity.pdbx_description
1 polymer ?
#
loop_
_entity_poly.entity_id
_entity_poly.type
_entity_poly.pdbx_seq_one_letter_code
_entity_poly.pdbx_strand_id
1 'polypeptide(L)'
;MSEIHRGFTAVKFTDTTYLVSPCCAVPSRTIRKPILTGGGAKTEKTLPDRRDTVIADILNKGRRMIAIPPSARLGIILSSGNWTLESYFRAYAPEDLGIHVTRMQMGSGGERSPADIEADILRCARLLADVKVDLIDLQGTGIMMERGPDGEAAIVNSIEASTDTPAYTATGAAVEALRALNLKRLVLVGPYGEAALARETAYMEAAGFEIVDAVGLDRGGQSNEVPPADWIAAAKSRNWADADGIFFSGSNTRMVEAIAPTEQALGKPAVTSVQAALWAGLQRLAPKLGPLPSTPALGKLFATL
;
A
#
# COMPACT_ATOMS: atom_id res chain seq x y z
N MET A 1 -38.60 40.97 14.88
CA MET A 1 -37.56 40.07 15.42
C MET A 1 -36.91 39.42 14.20
N SER A 2 -35.96 40.13 13.60
CA SER A 2 -34.51 39.88 13.73
C SER A 2 -34.10 38.64 12.94
N GLU A 3 -33.74 38.79 11.66
CA GLU A 3 -32.34 38.97 11.23
C GLU A 3 -31.36 38.05 11.98
N ILE A 4 -31.00 36.94 11.34
CA ILE A 4 -29.75 36.22 11.63
C ILE A 4 -28.80 36.60 10.50
N HIS A 5 -27.74 37.32 10.87
CA HIS A 5 -26.69 37.75 9.96
C HIS A 5 -25.33 37.58 10.64
N ARG A 6 -24.34 37.20 9.81
CA ARG A 6 -22.89 37.46 9.90
C ARG A 6 -22.01 36.40 10.57
N GLY A 7 -21.32 35.66 9.70
CA GLY A 7 -20.12 34.87 10.03
C GLY A 7 -19.04 34.83 8.93
N PHE A 8 -19.13 35.69 7.90
CA PHE A 8 -18.10 35.78 6.85
C PHE A 8 -17.73 37.24 6.59
N THR A 9 -16.42 37.53 6.59
CA THR A 9 -15.91 38.83 6.18
C THR A 9 -15.52 38.74 4.70
N ALA A 10 -16.29 39.40 3.84
CA ALA A 10 -15.93 39.57 2.45
C ALA A 10 -14.80 40.61 2.36
N VAL A 11 -13.64 40.22 1.81
CA VAL A 11 -12.55 41.14 1.48
C VAL A 11 -12.50 41.26 -0.04
N LYS A 12 -12.79 42.47 -0.56
CA LYS A 12 -12.66 42.78 -1.99
C LYS A 12 -11.22 43.12 -2.33
N PHE A 13 -10.58 42.30 -3.15
CA PHE A 13 -9.51 42.71 -4.05
C PHE A 13 -9.98 42.37 -5.46
N THR A 14 -9.94 43.36 -6.36
CA THR A 14 -10.22 43.28 -7.81
C THR A 14 -10.85 41.97 -8.32
N ASP A 15 -12.16 42.01 -8.59
CA ASP A 15 -12.98 41.08 -9.38
C ASP A 15 -12.87 39.56 -9.15
N THR A 16 -12.69 39.05 -7.93
CA THR A 16 -13.14 37.70 -7.55
C THR A 16 -13.39 37.58 -6.04
N THR A 17 -14.46 36.90 -5.60
CA THR A 17 -14.81 36.72 -4.18
C THR A 17 -14.41 35.32 -3.69
N TYR A 18 -13.66 35.22 -2.58
CA TYR A 18 -13.32 33.96 -1.92
C TYR A 18 -13.88 33.93 -0.48
N LEU A 19 -14.39 32.78 -0.03
CA LEU A 19 -14.84 32.54 1.36
C LEU A 19 -13.73 31.80 2.13
N VAL A 20 -13.33 32.33 3.29
CA VAL A 20 -12.29 31.74 4.17
C VAL A 20 -12.86 31.54 5.59
N SER A 21 -12.62 30.37 6.17
CA SER A 21 -13.07 29.97 7.52
C SER A 21 -12.10 30.46 8.62
N PRO A 22 -12.55 30.84 9.83
CA PRO A 22 -11.74 31.56 10.80
C PRO A 22 -11.02 30.59 11.75
N CYS A 23 -9.78 30.24 11.44
CA CYS A 23 -8.87 29.72 12.46
C CYS A 23 -7.48 30.27 12.16
N CYS A 24 -6.81 30.83 13.17
CA CYS A 24 -5.53 31.54 13.12
C CYS A 24 -5.60 33.04 12.81
N ALA A 25 -6.07 33.85 13.77
CA ALA A 25 -5.74 35.28 13.86
C ALA A 25 -4.67 35.49 14.93
N VAL A 26 -3.48 35.97 14.55
CA VAL A 26 -2.44 36.48 15.46
C VAL A 26 -2.46 38.01 15.41
N PRO A 27 -2.55 38.74 16.54
CA PRO A 27 -2.72 40.19 16.51
C PRO A 27 -1.39 40.92 16.23
N SER A 28 -1.36 41.77 15.20
CA SER A 28 -0.21 42.64 14.88
C SER A 28 -0.23 43.94 15.68
N ARG A 29 0.84 44.22 16.42
CA ARG A 29 1.09 45.52 17.10
C ARG A 29 1.45 46.62 16.09
N THR A 30 0.80 47.78 16.24
CA THR A 30 1.02 49.01 15.46
C THR A 30 2.31 49.72 15.88
N ILE A 31 3.30 49.84 14.99
CA ILE A 31 4.47 50.71 15.17
C ILE A 31 4.24 51.99 14.36
N ARG A 32 4.07 53.14 15.03
CA ARG A 32 4.03 54.46 14.40
C ARG A 32 5.47 54.90 14.05
N LYS A 33 5.73 55.31 12.81
CA LYS A 33 6.96 56.03 12.42
C LYS A 33 6.70 57.54 12.33
N PRO A 34 7.66 58.40 12.71
CA PRO A 34 7.53 59.84 12.55
C PRO A 34 7.83 60.31 11.13
N ILE A 35 7.23 61.44 10.75
CA ILE A 35 7.39 62.15 9.48
C ILE A 35 8.68 62.97 9.52
N LEU A 36 9.51 62.87 8.49
CA LEU A 36 10.57 63.82 8.18
C LEU A 36 10.52 64.18 6.69
N THR A 37 10.44 65.49 6.43
CA THR A 37 10.50 66.15 5.13
C THR A 37 11.96 66.31 4.68
N GLY A 38 12.24 66.13 3.39
CA GLY A 38 13.57 66.40 2.83
C GLY A 38 13.75 65.78 1.44
N GLY A 39 13.93 66.63 0.43
CA GLY A 39 14.00 66.28 -0.99
C GLY A 39 15.25 65.50 -1.40
N GLY A 40 15.10 64.78 -2.51
CA GLY A 40 16.17 64.04 -3.20
C GLY A 40 15.52 63.03 -4.14
N ALA A 41 15.83 63.13 -5.44
CA ALA A 41 15.33 62.22 -6.47
C ALA A 41 15.59 60.76 -6.06
N LYS A 42 14.52 60.00 -5.83
CA LYS A 42 14.60 58.56 -5.56
C LYS A 42 14.10 57.84 -6.79
N THR A 43 15.02 57.13 -7.44
CA THR A 43 14.71 56.03 -8.35
C THR A 43 13.67 55.13 -7.67
N GLU A 44 12.54 54.95 -8.34
CA GLU A 44 11.47 54.07 -7.89
C GLU A 44 11.95 52.63 -8.05
N LYS A 45 12.73 52.14 -7.07
CA LYS A 45 12.92 50.71 -6.89
C LYS A 45 11.56 50.17 -6.48
N THR A 46 10.85 49.59 -7.44
CA THR A 46 9.73 48.69 -7.21
C THR A 46 10.24 47.61 -6.25
N LEU A 47 9.90 47.74 -4.97
CA LEU A 47 10.11 46.63 -4.04
C LEU A 47 9.18 45.52 -4.52
N PRO A 48 9.69 44.29 -4.72
CA PRO A 48 8.84 43.17 -5.11
C PRO A 48 7.71 43.03 -4.10
N ASP A 49 6.50 42.75 -4.60
CA ASP A 49 5.32 42.59 -3.74
C ASP A 49 5.66 41.58 -2.63
N ARG A 50 5.27 41.89 -1.40
CA ARG A 50 5.47 40.96 -0.28
C ARG A 50 4.78 39.62 -0.53
N ARG A 51 3.79 39.57 -1.42
CA ARG A 51 3.14 38.34 -1.88
C ARG A 51 4.03 37.53 -2.83
N ASP A 52 4.68 38.19 -3.78
CA ASP A 52 5.61 37.56 -4.72
C ASP A 52 6.84 36.98 -4.01
N THR A 53 7.31 37.69 -2.99
CA THR A 53 8.43 37.20 -2.16
C THR A 53 8.03 36.06 -1.26
N VAL A 54 6.80 36.00 -0.73
CA VAL A 54 6.32 34.86 0.08
C VAL A 54 6.09 33.61 -0.78
N ILE A 55 5.52 33.74 -1.99
CA ILE A 55 5.38 32.62 -2.91
C ILE A 55 6.76 32.15 -3.39
N ALA A 56 7.66 33.06 -3.73
CA ALA A 56 9.04 32.72 -4.05
C ALA A 56 9.78 32.07 -2.86
N ASP A 57 9.52 32.48 -1.61
CA ASP A 57 10.08 31.85 -0.41
C ASP A 57 9.50 30.46 -0.15
N ILE A 58 8.21 30.23 -0.44
CA ILE A 58 7.56 28.91 -0.37
C ILE A 58 8.14 27.97 -1.42
N LEU A 59 8.44 28.49 -2.61
CA LEU A 59 9.07 27.73 -3.71
C LEU A 59 10.58 27.52 -3.51
N ASN A 60 11.30 28.48 -2.89
CA ASN A 60 12.75 28.42 -2.66
C ASN A 60 13.16 27.70 -1.37
N LYS A 61 12.27 27.54 -0.40
CA LYS A 61 12.55 26.77 0.83
C LYS A 61 12.49 25.27 0.56
N GLY A 62 13.47 24.74 -0.15
CA GLY A 62 14.09 23.41 0.05
C GLY A 62 13.21 22.16 0.12
N ARG A 63 11.89 22.25 -0.07
CA ARG A 63 11.04 21.09 -0.36
C ARG A 63 11.07 20.95 -1.86
N ARG A 64 11.65 19.86 -2.37
CA ARG A 64 11.28 19.36 -3.70
C ARG A 64 9.77 19.51 -3.79
N MET A 65 9.28 20.31 -4.74
CA MET A 65 7.85 20.31 -5.01
C MET A 65 7.51 18.85 -5.29
N ILE A 66 6.77 18.22 -4.38
CA ILE A 66 6.19 16.90 -4.61
C ILE A 66 5.47 17.04 -5.95
N ALA A 67 5.79 16.18 -6.91
CA ALA A 67 4.98 16.09 -8.11
C ALA A 67 3.58 15.66 -7.66
N ILE A 68 2.67 16.62 -7.58
CA ILE A 68 1.24 16.39 -7.40
C ILE A 68 0.72 16.33 -8.84
N PRO A 69 0.58 15.16 -9.51
CA PRO A 69 0.20 13.80 -9.05
C PRO A 69 1.34 12.74 -9.09
N PRO A 70 1.14 11.54 -8.48
CA PRO A 70 2.16 10.48 -8.47
C PRO A 70 2.48 9.96 -9.87
N SER A 71 3.73 9.51 -10.07
CA SER A 71 4.21 8.95 -11.34
C SER A 71 3.57 7.60 -11.68
N ALA A 72 3.15 6.83 -10.67
CA ALA A 72 2.39 5.60 -10.84
C ALA A 72 1.26 5.47 -9.81
N ARG A 73 0.22 4.73 -10.15
CA ARG A 73 -0.95 4.47 -9.30
C ARG A 73 -1.21 2.97 -9.19
N LEU A 74 -1.15 2.43 -7.98
CA LEU A 74 -1.54 1.07 -7.66
C LEU A 74 -2.94 1.06 -7.04
N GLY A 75 -3.87 0.38 -7.70
CA GLY A 75 -5.18 0.08 -7.16
C GLY A 75 -5.15 -1.22 -6.36
N ILE A 76 -5.75 -1.25 -5.18
CA ILE A 76 -5.77 -2.44 -4.30
C ILE A 76 -7.21 -2.78 -3.95
N ILE A 77 -7.60 -4.03 -4.21
CA ILE A 77 -8.86 -4.61 -3.76
C ILE A 77 -8.55 -5.49 -2.56
N LEU A 78 -9.08 -5.16 -1.38
CA LEU A 78 -8.90 -5.98 -0.17
C LEU A 78 -10.21 -6.31 0.55
N SER A 79 -10.15 -7.31 1.43
CA SER A 79 -11.28 -7.69 2.26
C SER A 79 -11.66 -6.58 3.23
N SER A 80 -12.96 -6.40 3.46
CA SER A 80 -13.52 -5.35 4.33
C SER A 80 -12.95 -5.35 5.75
N GLY A 81 -12.55 -6.51 6.29
CA GLY A 81 -11.93 -6.64 7.62
C GLY A 81 -10.40 -6.52 7.65
N ASN A 82 -9.72 -6.41 6.50
CA ASN A 82 -8.26 -6.26 6.50
C ASN A 82 -7.88 -4.83 6.93
N TRP A 83 -7.10 -4.69 7.99
CA TRP A 83 -6.63 -3.38 8.48
C TRP A 83 -5.10 -3.26 8.49
N THR A 84 -4.37 -4.34 8.20
CA THR A 84 -2.91 -4.36 8.27
C THR A 84 -2.26 -3.90 6.97
N LEU A 85 -2.80 -4.29 5.81
CA LEU A 85 -2.14 -4.14 4.52
C LEU A 85 -1.84 -2.67 4.18
N GLU A 86 -2.83 -1.79 4.33
CA GLU A 86 -2.69 -0.37 4.02
C GLU A 86 -1.56 0.29 4.82
N SER A 87 -1.36 -0.14 6.06
CA SER A 87 -0.30 0.37 6.94
C SER A 87 1.09 -0.06 6.43
N TYR A 88 1.24 -1.32 6.01
CA TYR A 88 2.50 -1.80 5.44
C TYR A 88 2.82 -1.16 4.09
N PHE A 89 1.83 -1.05 3.21
CA PHE A 89 2.02 -0.40 1.91
C PHE A 89 2.37 1.07 2.09
N ARG A 90 1.71 1.80 3.00
CA ARG A 90 2.08 3.18 3.31
C ARG A 90 3.49 3.31 3.88
N ALA A 91 3.94 2.35 4.69
CA ALA A 91 5.24 2.39 5.33
C ALA A 91 6.40 2.11 4.36
N TYR A 92 6.17 1.29 3.33
CA TYR A 92 7.23 0.75 2.48
C TYR A 92 7.13 1.08 0.99
N ALA A 93 6.00 1.59 0.50
CA ALA A 93 5.90 2.09 -0.86
C ALA A 93 6.69 3.39 -1.03
N PRO A 94 7.27 3.66 -2.22
CA PRO A 94 7.91 4.93 -2.51
C PRO A 94 6.87 6.06 -2.51
N GLU A 95 7.29 7.28 -2.12
CA GLU A 95 6.39 8.44 -2.02
C GLU A 95 5.67 8.79 -3.34
N ASP A 96 6.28 8.43 -4.47
CA ASP A 96 5.76 8.70 -5.82
C ASP A 96 4.81 7.60 -6.35
N LEU A 97 4.49 6.60 -5.53
CA LEU A 97 3.46 5.61 -5.82
C LEU A 97 2.14 6.01 -5.15
N GLY A 98 1.14 6.38 -5.95
CA GLY A 98 -0.23 6.58 -5.49
C GLY A 98 -0.89 5.25 -5.16
N ILE A 99 -1.32 5.06 -3.90
CA ILE A 99 -2.05 3.87 -3.48
C ILE A 99 -3.54 4.19 -3.36
N HIS A 100 -4.37 3.46 -4.10
CA HIS A 100 -5.82 3.64 -4.15
C HIS A 100 -6.52 2.36 -3.72
N VAL A 101 -7.36 2.44 -2.70
CA VAL A 101 -7.92 1.25 -2.05
C VAL A 101 -9.43 1.19 -2.23
N THR A 102 -9.93 0.01 -2.56
CA THR A 102 -11.35 -0.34 -2.46
C THR A 102 -11.52 -1.62 -1.66
N ARG A 103 -12.72 -1.82 -1.11
CA ARG A 103 -13.03 -2.93 -0.22
C ARG A 103 -14.16 -3.77 -0.79
N MET A 104 -14.00 -5.08 -0.68
CA MET A 104 -15.05 -6.06 -0.94
C MET A 104 -15.38 -6.83 0.34
N GLN A 105 -16.64 -7.22 0.48
CA GLN A 105 -17.05 -8.02 1.62
C GLN A 105 -16.68 -9.48 1.37
N MET A 106 -15.75 -10.02 2.15
CA MET A 106 -15.53 -11.46 2.16
C MET A 106 -16.71 -12.10 2.87
N GLY A 107 -17.32 -13.13 2.26
CA GLY A 107 -18.39 -13.87 2.92
C GLY A 107 -17.84 -14.53 4.18
N SER A 108 -18.33 -14.15 5.35
CA SER A 108 -18.10 -14.94 6.57
C SER A 108 -18.88 -16.24 6.46
N GLY A 109 -18.25 -17.38 6.73
CA GLY A 109 -18.97 -18.64 6.95
C GLY A 109 -19.73 -19.23 5.75
N GLY A 110 -19.34 -18.91 4.50
CA GLY A 110 -19.94 -19.53 3.31
C GLY A 110 -21.24 -18.87 2.81
N GLU A 111 -21.57 -17.68 3.32
CA GLU A 111 -22.80 -16.96 2.94
C GLU A 111 -22.79 -16.37 1.52
N ARG A 112 -21.61 -16.27 0.89
CA ARG A 112 -21.47 -15.74 -0.48
C ARG A 112 -20.98 -16.82 -1.43
N SER A 113 -21.62 -16.94 -2.59
CA SER A 113 -21.16 -17.86 -3.62
C SER A 113 -19.86 -17.36 -4.29
N PRO A 114 -19.07 -18.24 -4.93
CA PRO A 114 -17.92 -17.83 -5.72
C PRO A 114 -18.26 -16.78 -6.80
N ALA A 115 -19.46 -16.85 -7.38
CA ALA A 115 -19.94 -15.89 -8.37
C ALA A 115 -20.24 -14.51 -7.74
N ASP A 116 -20.82 -14.46 -6.53
CA ASP A 116 -21.06 -13.21 -5.82
C ASP A 116 -19.75 -12.49 -5.49
N ILE A 117 -18.73 -13.27 -5.13
CA ILE A 117 -17.41 -12.73 -4.81
C ILE A 117 -16.74 -12.21 -6.08
N GLU A 118 -16.78 -12.95 -7.19
CA GLU A 118 -16.26 -12.48 -8.47
C GLU A 118 -16.97 -11.21 -8.95
N ALA A 119 -18.30 -11.14 -8.84
CA ALA A 119 -19.05 -9.94 -9.19
C ALA A 119 -18.62 -8.71 -8.37
N ASP A 120 -18.32 -8.89 -7.08
CA ASP A 120 -17.84 -7.81 -6.20
C ASP A 120 -16.39 -7.42 -6.53
N ILE A 121 -15.52 -8.38 -6.83
CA ILE A 121 -14.16 -8.13 -7.35
C ILE A 121 -14.23 -7.24 -8.59
N LEU A 122 -15.06 -7.60 -9.57
CA LEU A 122 -15.18 -6.84 -10.82
C LEU A 122 -15.81 -5.46 -10.60
N ARG A 123 -16.76 -5.33 -9.67
CA ARG A 123 -17.29 -4.02 -9.26
C ARG A 123 -16.20 -3.14 -8.66
N CYS A 124 -15.40 -3.69 -7.74
CA CYS A 124 -14.27 -3.00 -7.13
C CYS A 124 -13.20 -2.61 -8.15
N ALA A 125 -12.85 -3.50 -9.08
CA ALA A 125 -11.90 -3.24 -10.15
C ALA A 125 -12.34 -2.05 -11.02
N ARG A 126 -13.62 -1.98 -11.40
CA ARG A 126 -14.16 -0.84 -12.17
C ARG A 126 -14.06 0.49 -11.42
N LEU A 127 -14.26 0.50 -10.10
CA LEU A 127 -14.05 1.71 -9.29
C LEU A 127 -12.59 2.17 -9.30
N LEU A 128 -11.62 1.24 -9.35
CA LEU A 128 -10.21 1.58 -9.49
C LEU A 128 -9.88 2.06 -10.91
N ALA A 129 -10.54 1.51 -11.94
CA ALA A 129 -10.40 1.97 -13.31
C ALA A 129 -10.88 3.42 -13.49
N ASP A 130 -11.92 3.87 -12.77
CA ASP A 130 -12.35 5.28 -12.76
C ASP A 130 -11.24 6.24 -12.26
N VAL A 131 -10.39 5.77 -11.34
CA VAL A 131 -9.21 6.50 -10.85
C VAL A 131 -8.07 6.50 -11.88
N LYS A 132 -8.16 5.65 -12.91
CA LYS A 132 -7.10 5.39 -13.89
C LYS A 132 -5.82 4.95 -13.19
N VAL A 133 -5.95 3.91 -12.37
CA VAL A 133 -4.78 3.22 -11.82
C VAL A 133 -4.00 2.54 -12.93
N ASP A 134 -2.70 2.38 -12.74
CA ASP A 134 -1.81 1.76 -13.71
C ASP A 134 -1.74 0.23 -13.56
N LEU A 135 -2.13 -0.27 -12.40
CA LEU A 135 -2.07 -1.68 -12.02
C LEU A 135 -3.10 -1.97 -10.92
N ILE A 136 -3.72 -3.14 -10.94
CA ILE A 136 -4.63 -3.62 -9.91
C ILE A 136 -4.02 -4.81 -9.16
N ASP A 137 -3.97 -4.72 -7.84
CA ASP A 137 -3.61 -5.77 -6.91
C ASP A 137 -4.86 -6.31 -6.21
N LEU A 138 -5.18 -7.58 -6.46
CA LEU A 138 -6.24 -8.29 -5.74
C LEU A 138 -5.67 -9.04 -4.53
N GLN A 139 -6.06 -8.58 -3.35
CA GLN A 139 -5.69 -9.19 -2.08
C GLN A 139 -6.74 -10.22 -1.67
N GLY A 140 -6.25 -11.31 -1.04
CA GLY A 140 -7.11 -12.41 -0.60
C GLY A 140 -6.45 -13.76 -0.85
N THR A 141 -5.32 -14.02 -0.19
CA THR A 141 -4.48 -15.18 -0.49
C THR A 141 -5.25 -16.50 -0.46
N GLY A 142 -6.00 -16.74 0.63
CA GLY A 142 -6.75 -17.98 0.82
C GLY A 142 -7.85 -18.22 -0.22
N ILE A 143 -8.58 -17.19 -0.65
CA ILE A 143 -9.66 -17.37 -1.64
C ILE A 143 -9.12 -17.63 -3.05
N MET A 144 -7.97 -17.07 -3.38
CA MET A 144 -7.30 -17.40 -4.65
C MET A 144 -6.72 -18.82 -4.59
N MET A 145 -6.13 -19.20 -3.45
CA MET A 145 -5.61 -20.57 -3.27
C MET A 145 -6.71 -21.63 -3.31
N GLU A 146 -7.90 -21.36 -2.77
CA GLU A 146 -9.08 -22.24 -2.88
C GLU A 146 -9.53 -22.47 -4.33
N ARG A 147 -9.25 -21.53 -5.24
CA ARG A 147 -9.60 -21.62 -6.66
C ARG A 147 -8.53 -22.36 -7.49
N GLY A 148 -7.36 -22.62 -6.92
CA GLY A 148 -6.22 -23.15 -7.65
C GLY A 148 -5.60 -22.15 -8.65
N PRO A 149 -4.44 -22.47 -9.25
CA PRO A 149 -3.76 -21.58 -10.21
C PRO A 149 -4.63 -21.16 -11.41
N ASP A 150 -5.39 -22.10 -11.99
CA ASP A 150 -6.23 -21.82 -13.16
C ASP A 150 -7.41 -20.90 -12.81
N GLY A 151 -8.05 -21.13 -11.65
CA GLY A 151 -9.16 -20.31 -11.19
C GLY A 151 -8.72 -18.91 -10.77
N GLU A 152 -7.52 -18.78 -10.21
CA GLU A 152 -6.88 -17.48 -9.98
C GLU A 152 -6.60 -16.74 -11.29
N ALA A 153 -5.99 -17.40 -12.28
CA ALA A 153 -5.72 -16.82 -13.59
C ALA A 153 -7.02 -16.36 -14.28
N ALA A 154 -8.10 -17.13 -14.15
CA ALA A 154 -9.41 -16.75 -14.66
C ALA A 154 -9.93 -15.43 -14.03
N ILE A 155 -9.76 -15.24 -12.71
CA ILE A 155 -10.15 -13.99 -12.04
C ILE A 155 -9.32 -12.80 -12.53
N VAL A 156 -8.00 -12.98 -12.69
CA VAL A 156 -7.13 -11.93 -13.26
C VAL A 156 -7.61 -11.54 -14.66
N ASN A 157 -7.84 -12.53 -15.53
CA ASN A 157 -8.35 -12.29 -16.88
C ASN A 157 -9.71 -11.56 -16.87
N SER A 158 -10.63 -11.91 -15.96
CA SER A 158 -11.91 -11.21 -15.81
C SER A 158 -11.72 -9.75 -15.38
N ILE A 159 -10.79 -9.46 -14.46
CA ILE A 159 -10.46 -8.09 -14.05
C ILE A 159 -9.95 -7.29 -15.24
N GLU A 160 -8.92 -7.81 -15.92
CA GLU A 160 -8.27 -7.13 -17.05
C GLU A 160 -9.28 -6.88 -18.19
N ALA A 161 -10.07 -7.88 -18.56
CA ALA A 161 -11.11 -7.74 -19.59
C ALA A 161 -12.19 -6.70 -19.22
N SER A 162 -12.50 -6.54 -17.93
CA SER A 162 -13.54 -5.61 -17.48
C SER A 162 -13.06 -4.17 -17.29
N THR A 163 -11.74 -3.94 -17.24
CA THR A 163 -11.14 -2.64 -16.88
C THR A 163 -10.11 -2.12 -17.88
N ASP A 164 -9.63 -2.97 -18.80
CA ASP A 164 -8.47 -2.70 -19.64
C ASP A 164 -7.22 -2.28 -18.83
N THR A 165 -7.14 -2.73 -17.57
CA THR A 165 -6.06 -2.41 -16.64
C THR A 165 -5.36 -3.71 -16.23
N PRO A 166 -4.02 -3.80 -16.33
CA PRO A 166 -3.29 -4.98 -15.88
C PRO A 166 -3.59 -5.31 -14.43
N ALA A 167 -3.64 -6.59 -14.10
CA ALA A 167 -3.95 -7.05 -12.75
C ALA A 167 -3.03 -8.19 -12.29
N TYR A 168 -2.89 -8.31 -10.97
CA TYR A 168 -2.23 -9.43 -10.33
C TYR A 168 -2.89 -9.67 -8.97
N THR A 169 -2.49 -10.77 -8.32
CA THR A 169 -3.00 -11.17 -7.01
C THR A 169 -1.85 -11.28 -6.01
N ALA A 170 -2.16 -11.16 -4.73
CA ALA A 170 -1.18 -11.43 -3.67
C ALA A 170 -0.62 -12.86 -3.70
N THR A 171 -1.41 -13.84 -4.12
CA THR A 171 -0.98 -15.25 -4.23
C THR A 171 -0.03 -15.44 -5.42
N GLY A 172 -0.39 -14.97 -6.62
CA GLY A 172 0.51 -14.96 -7.78
C GLY A 172 1.80 -14.19 -7.51
N ALA A 173 1.72 -13.04 -6.83
CA ALA A 173 2.89 -12.29 -6.39
C ALA A 173 3.81 -13.11 -5.45
N ALA A 174 3.24 -13.89 -4.53
CA ALA A 174 4.02 -14.78 -3.68
C ALA A 174 4.75 -15.85 -4.50
N VAL A 175 4.08 -16.48 -5.48
CA VAL A 175 4.71 -17.45 -6.40
C VAL A 175 5.87 -16.81 -7.17
N GLU A 176 5.68 -15.61 -7.70
CA GLU A 176 6.73 -14.86 -8.41
C GLU A 176 7.92 -14.53 -7.50
N ALA A 177 7.65 -14.06 -6.27
CA ALA A 177 8.68 -13.72 -5.29
C ALA A 177 9.52 -14.93 -4.86
N LEU A 178 8.86 -16.06 -4.61
CA LEU A 178 9.53 -17.31 -4.27
C LEU A 178 10.43 -17.79 -5.43
N ARG A 179 9.97 -17.66 -6.68
CA ARG A 179 10.76 -17.99 -7.89
C ARG A 179 11.92 -17.03 -8.10
N ALA A 180 11.75 -15.73 -7.85
CA ALA A 180 12.82 -14.74 -7.95
C ALA A 180 13.98 -15.03 -6.98
N LEU A 181 13.68 -15.68 -5.85
CA LEU A 181 14.68 -16.16 -4.89
C LEU A 181 15.20 -17.58 -5.18
N ASN A 182 14.79 -18.18 -6.30
CA ASN A 182 15.13 -19.55 -6.72
C ASN A 182 14.76 -20.62 -5.68
N LEU A 183 13.71 -20.40 -4.90
CA LEU A 183 13.23 -21.36 -3.90
C LEU A 183 12.40 -22.46 -4.57
N LYS A 184 12.57 -23.70 -4.13
CA LYS A 184 11.79 -24.85 -4.60
C LYS A 184 11.14 -25.61 -3.46
N ARG A 185 11.87 -25.82 -2.36
CA ARG A 185 11.43 -26.54 -1.16
C ARG A 185 11.09 -25.54 -0.07
N LEU A 186 9.87 -25.53 0.42
CA LEU A 186 9.37 -24.48 1.31
C LEU A 186 8.81 -25.06 2.59
N VAL A 187 8.97 -24.32 3.69
CA VAL A 187 8.09 -24.46 4.85
C VAL A 187 6.99 -23.43 4.74
N LEU A 188 5.74 -23.88 4.73
CA LEU A 188 4.57 -23.01 4.79
C LEU A 188 4.24 -22.70 6.24
N VAL A 189 4.03 -21.43 6.56
CA VAL A 189 3.57 -20.99 7.87
C VAL A 189 2.35 -20.10 7.67
N GLY A 190 1.25 -20.40 8.33
CA GLY A 190 0.00 -19.66 8.20
C GLY A 190 -0.73 -19.47 9.52
N PRO A 191 -1.64 -18.49 9.63
CA PRO A 191 -2.40 -18.25 10.83
C PRO A 191 -3.57 -19.24 10.97
N TYR A 192 -3.73 -20.16 10.03
CA TYR A 192 -4.89 -21.04 9.89
C TYR A 192 -4.65 -22.42 10.50
N GLY A 193 -5.72 -23.19 10.60
CA GLY A 193 -5.65 -24.61 10.97
C GLY A 193 -5.39 -25.53 9.78
N GLU A 194 -5.23 -26.82 10.07
CA GLU A 194 -4.78 -27.86 9.14
C GLU A 194 -5.58 -27.89 7.82
N ALA A 195 -6.91 -27.82 7.86
CA ALA A 195 -7.74 -27.88 6.67
C ALA A 195 -7.53 -26.70 5.69
N ALA A 196 -7.14 -25.54 6.19
CA ALA A 196 -6.79 -24.40 5.34
C ALA A 196 -5.36 -24.55 4.81
N LEU A 197 -4.41 -24.93 5.66
CA LEU A 197 -3.03 -25.18 5.25
C LEU A 197 -2.90 -26.29 4.21
N ALA A 198 -3.74 -27.33 4.28
CA ALA A 198 -3.77 -28.37 3.25
C ALA A 198 -4.16 -27.82 1.88
N ARG A 199 -5.08 -26.85 1.83
CA ARG A 199 -5.47 -26.17 0.58
C ARG A 199 -4.38 -25.24 0.06
N GLU A 200 -3.75 -24.48 0.95
CA GLU A 200 -2.60 -23.65 0.59
C GLU A 200 -1.43 -24.50 0.08
N THR A 201 -1.16 -25.63 0.74
CA THR A 201 -0.16 -26.62 0.33
C THR A 201 -0.44 -27.14 -1.07
N ALA A 202 -1.68 -27.60 -1.33
CA ALA A 202 -2.08 -28.10 -2.64
C ALA A 202 -1.92 -27.04 -3.74
N TYR A 203 -2.25 -25.77 -3.46
CA TYR A 203 -2.01 -24.68 -4.40
C TYR A 203 -0.51 -24.50 -4.68
N MET A 204 0.33 -24.46 -3.65
CA MET A 204 1.77 -24.26 -3.80
C MET A 204 2.44 -25.42 -4.56
N GLU A 205 2.00 -26.65 -4.32
CA GLU A 205 2.44 -27.84 -5.06
C GLU A 205 2.00 -27.77 -6.53
N ALA A 206 0.76 -27.37 -6.81
CA ALA A 206 0.29 -27.13 -8.17
C ALA A 206 1.07 -25.99 -8.87
N ALA A 207 1.56 -25.01 -8.11
CA ALA A 207 2.43 -23.94 -8.61
C ALA A 207 3.91 -24.38 -8.80
N GLY A 208 4.25 -25.63 -8.47
CA GLY A 208 5.55 -26.25 -8.73
C GLY A 208 6.55 -26.18 -7.57
N PHE A 209 6.09 -25.93 -6.34
CA PHE A 209 6.92 -25.99 -5.14
C PHE A 209 6.75 -27.33 -4.40
N GLU A 210 7.76 -27.74 -3.63
CA GLU A 210 7.67 -28.84 -2.68
C GLU A 210 7.44 -28.24 -1.29
N ILE A 211 6.32 -28.57 -0.64
CA ILE A 211 6.08 -28.16 0.75
C ILE A 211 6.67 -29.23 1.67
N VAL A 212 7.80 -28.90 2.29
CA VAL A 212 8.50 -29.79 3.24
C VAL A 212 7.66 -29.99 4.50
N ASP A 213 7.00 -28.93 4.96
CA ASP A 213 6.11 -28.95 6.12
C ASP A 213 5.20 -27.72 6.12
N ALA A 214 4.09 -27.81 6.84
CA ALA A 214 3.14 -26.73 7.05
C ALA A 214 2.87 -26.52 8.54
N VAL A 215 3.06 -25.29 9.04
CA VAL A 215 2.88 -24.93 10.44
C VAL A 215 1.73 -23.94 10.60
N GLY A 216 0.69 -24.37 11.33
CA GLY A 216 -0.46 -23.54 11.67
C GLY A 216 -0.31 -22.87 13.02
N LEU A 217 -0.77 -21.62 13.12
CA LEU A 217 -0.88 -20.91 14.39
C LEU A 217 -2.27 -21.03 15.02
N ASP A 218 -3.25 -21.61 14.32
CA ASP A 218 -4.64 -21.81 14.80
C ASP A 218 -5.32 -20.52 15.31
N ARG A 219 -5.20 -19.45 14.51
CA ARG A 219 -5.72 -18.09 14.77
C ARG A 219 -6.48 -17.52 13.57
N GLY A 220 -7.13 -18.35 12.77
CA GLY A 220 -7.72 -17.91 11.49
C GLY A 220 -8.69 -16.72 11.58
N GLY A 221 -9.50 -16.62 12.64
CA GLY A 221 -10.42 -15.50 12.88
C GLY A 221 -9.76 -14.23 13.46
N GLN A 222 -8.50 -14.32 13.87
CA GLN A 222 -7.72 -13.28 14.55
C GLN A 222 -6.31 -13.18 13.94
N SER A 223 -6.16 -13.49 12.65
CA SER A 223 -4.85 -13.56 11.97
C SER A 223 -4.07 -12.25 12.04
N ASN A 224 -4.79 -11.14 12.10
CA ASN A 224 -4.31 -9.76 12.25
C ASN A 224 -3.89 -9.41 13.68
N GLU A 225 -4.25 -10.20 14.68
CA GLU A 225 -3.85 -10.01 16.08
C GLU A 225 -2.59 -10.82 16.43
N VAL A 226 -2.25 -11.84 15.61
CA VAL A 226 -1.07 -12.68 15.81
C VAL A 226 0.20 -11.82 15.82
N PRO A 227 0.95 -11.79 16.94
CA PRO A 227 2.14 -10.97 17.05
C PRO A 227 3.29 -11.54 16.20
N PRO A 228 4.21 -10.68 15.68
CA PRO A 228 5.37 -11.14 14.92
C PRO A 228 6.20 -12.24 15.60
N ALA A 229 6.27 -12.22 16.94
CA ALA A 229 7.00 -13.21 17.73
C ALA A 229 6.50 -14.65 17.51
N ASP A 230 5.20 -14.84 17.30
CA ASP A 230 4.61 -16.16 17.12
C ASP A 230 4.95 -16.72 15.73
N TRP A 231 4.99 -15.86 14.71
CA TRP A 231 5.46 -16.22 13.37
C TRP A 231 6.94 -16.65 13.38
N ILE A 232 7.78 -15.90 14.09
CA ILE A 232 9.20 -16.25 14.28
C ILE A 232 9.34 -17.58 15.03
N ALA A 233 8.54 -17.79 16.08
CA ALA A 233 8.56 -19.03 16.85
C ALA A 233 8.13 -20.24 15.99
N ALA A 234 7.08 -20.10 15.19
CA ALA A 234 6.63 -21.13 14.26
C ALA A 234 7.70 -21.45 13.21
N ALA A 235 8.30 -20.43 12.60
CA ALA A 235 9.38 -20.61 11.64
C ALA A 235 10.64 -21.26 12.26
N LYS A 236 10.82 -21.17 13.58
CA LYS A 236 11.95 -21.79 14.31
C LYS A 236 11.59 -23.07 15.05
N SER A 237 10.36 -23.56 14.90
CA SER A 237 9.83 -24.65 15.72
C SER A 237 10.53 -26.00 15.48
N ARG A 238 11.13 -26.20 14.30
CA ARG A 238 11.85 -27.41 13.92
C ARG A 238 13.11 -27.06 13.12
N ASN A 239 13.97 -28.07 12.91
CA ASN A 239 15.11 -27.93 12.01
C ASN A 239 14.68 -28.18 10.56
N TRP A 240 14.64 -27.13 9.75
CA TRP A 240 14.22 -27.17 8.36
C TRP A 240 15.39 -27.40 7.40
N ALA A 241 16.31 -28.31 7.71
CA ALA A 241 17.55 -28.49 6.94
C ALA A 241 17.30 -28.60 5.43
N ASP A 242 16.23 -29.30 5.06
CA ASP A 242 15.81 -29.61 3.69
C ASP A 242 15.06 -28.49 2.94
N ALA A 243 14.60 -27.44 3.63
CA ALA A 243 13.86 -26.34 2.97
C ALA A 243 14.81 -25.27 2.43
N ASP A 244 14.49 -24.66 1.30
CA ASP A 244 15.24 -23.52 0.75
C ASP A 244 14.86 -22.20 1.46
N GLY A 245 13.61 -22.09 1.92
CA GLY A 245 13.09 -20.87 2.55
C GLY A 245 11.76 -21.08 3.27
N ILE A 246 11.27 -19.99 3.89
CA ILE A 246 10.00 -19.95 4.62
C ILE A 246 9.01 -19.09 3.85
N PHE A 247 7.80 -19.58 3.67
CA PHE A 247 6.68 -18.80 3.15
C PHE A 247 5.63 -18.57 4.24
N PHE A 248 5.44 -17.30 4.62
CA PHE A 248 4.40 -16.86 5.51
C PHE A 248 3.16 -16.45 4.68
N SER A 249 2.08 -17.22 4.80
CA SER A 249 0.84 -17.00 4.05
C SER A 249 -0.14 -16.10 4.82
N GLY A 250 -0.77 -15.16 4.11
CA GLY A 250 -1.84 -14.31 4.61
C GLY A 250 -1.65 -12.83 4.28
N SER A 251 -2.75 -12.11 4.04
CA SER A 251 -2.72 -10.68 3.72
C SER A 251 -3.21 -9.76 4.86
N ASN A 252 -3.94 -10.31 5.83
CA ASN A 252 -4.43 -9.61 7.02
C ASN A 252 -3.71 -10.12 8.28
N THR A 253 -2.43 -9.81 8.37
CA THR A 253 -1.48 -10.40 9.32
C THR A 253 -0.43 -9.38 9.72
N ARG A 254 0.25 -9.60 10.85
CA ARG A 254 1.37 -8.78 11.33
C ARG A 254 2.73 -9.49 11.18
N MET A 255 2.92 -10.18 10.06
CA MET A 255 4.07 -11.07 9.85
C MET A 255 5.25 -10.40 9.16
N VAL A 256 5.11 -9.19 8.64
CA VAL A 256 6.19 -8.48 7.92
C VAL A 256 7.40 -8.26 8.84
N GLU A 257 7.18 -7.96 10.11
CA GLU A 257 8.24 -7.78 11.10
C GLU A 257 8.97 -9.09 11.46
N ALA A 258 8.41 -10.25 11.07
CA ALA A 258 9.05 -11.55 11.26
C ALA A 258 10.10 -11.87 10.20
N ILE A 259 10.15 -11.14 9.06
CA ILE A 259 11.04 -11.43 7.93
C ILE A 259 12.50 -11.41 8.37
N ALA A 260 13.03 -10.24 8.72
CA ALA A 260 14.45 -10.08 9.01
C ALA A 260 14.93 -10.95 10.20
N PRO A 261 14.18 -11.04 11.34
CA PRO A 261 14.56 -11.95 12.42
C PRO A 261 14.57 -13.43 12.00
N THR A 262 13.64 -13.85 11.15
CA THR A 262 13.60 -15.23 10.63
C THR A 262 14.77 -15.51 9.70
N GLU A 263 15.06 -14.60 8.77
CA GLU A 263 16.20 -14.74 7.85
C GLU A 263 17.53 -14.76 8.61
N GLN A 264 17.67 -13.92 9.64
CA GLN A 264 18.85 -13.91 10.50
C GLN A 264 19.00 -15.20 11.30
N ALA A 265 17.91 -15.72 11.87
CA ALA A 265 17.94 -16.90 12.74
C ALA A 265 18.17 -18.19 11.96
N LEU A 266 17.61 -18.30 10.74
CA LEU A 266 17.65 -19.53 9.94
C LEU A 266 18.72 -19.50 8.84
N GLY A 267 19.22 -18.31 8.47
CA GLY A 267 20.09 -18.13 7.31
C GLY A 267 19.37 -18.27 5.96
N LYS A 268 18.06 -18.54 5.96
CA LYS A 268 17.24 -18.84 4.77
C LYS A 268 16.29 -17.68 4.45
N PRO A 269 15.95 -17.42 3.17
CA PRO A 269 15.01 -16.36 2.82
C PRO A 269 13.61 -16.58 3.44
N ALA A 270 12.94 -15.48 3.77
CA ALA A 270 11.56 -15.49 4.26
C ALA A 270 10.69 -14.59 3.37
N VAL A 271 9.58 -15.15 2.88
CA VAL A 271 8.64 -14.45 1.99
C VAL A 271 7.29 -14.38 2.66
N THR A 272 6.70 -13.18 2.73
CA THR A 272 5.33 -12.94 3.19
C THR A 272 4.44 -12.62 2.00
N SER A 273 3.15 -12.98 2.00
CA SER A 273 2.24 -12.54 0.94
C SER A 273 2.16 -11.01 0.83
N VAL A 274 2.27 -10.29 1.96
CA VAL A 274 2.23 -8.82 2.00
C VAL A 274 3.44 -8.19 1.32
N GLN A 275 4.67 -8.60 1.68
CA GLN A 275 5.87 -8.05 1.04
C GLN A 275 5.92 -8.43 -0.45
N ALA A 276 5.47 -9.64 -0.80
CA ALA A 276 5.51 -10.14 -2.16
C ALA A 276 4.56 -9.33 -3.06
N ALA A 277 3.36 -9.02 -2.57
CA ALA A 277 2.40 -8.18 -3.29
C ALA A 277 2.97 -6.78 -3.57
N LEU A 278 3.60 -6.14 -2.58
CA LEU A 278 4.27 -4.84 -2.79
C LEU A 278 5.42 -4.97 -3.78
N TRP A 279 6.31 -5.95 -3.60
CA TRP A 279 7.44 -6.22 -4.49
C TRP A 279 7.01 -6.41 -5.95
N ALA A 280 5.97 -7.22 -6.18
CA ALA A 280 5.42 -7.51 -7.50
C ALA A 280 4.84 -6.26 -8.18
N GLY A 281 4.14 -5.42 -7.41
CA GLY A 281 3.61 -4.14 -7.90
C GLY A 281 4.72 -3.15 -8.24
N LEU A 282 5.74 -3.04 -7.38
CA LEU A 282 6.90 -2.18 -7.63
C LEU A 282 7.68 -2.61 -8.86
N GLN A 283 7.91 -3.91 -9.08
CA GLN A 283 8.55 -4.39 -10.30
C GLN A 283 7.79 -4.00 -11.56
N ARG A 284 6.47 -4.22 -11.58
CA ARG A 284 5.62 -3.90 -12.73
C ARG A 284 5.55 -2.40 -13.02
N LEU A 285 5.64 -1.57 -11.97
CA LEU A 285 5.56 -0.11 -12.06
C LEU A 285 6.93 0.58 -12.12
N ALA A 286 8.04 -0.19 -12.06
CA ALA A 286 9.40 0.35 -12.11
C ALA A 286 9.67 1.30 -13.29
N PRO A 287 9.15 1.05 -14.52
CA PRO A 287 9.31 2.00 -15.63
C PRO A 287 8.73 3.39 -15.40
N LYS A 288 7.76 3.52 -14.46
CA LYS A 288 7.12 4.80 -14.09
C LYS A 288 7.73 5.42 -12.83
N LEU A 289 8.16 4.60 -11.87
CA LEU A 289 8.64 5.06 -10.55
C LEU A 289 10.11 5.49 -10.53
N GLY A 290 10.91 5.07 -11.52
CA GLY A 290 12.35 5.30 -11.50
C GLY A 290 13.05 4.48 -10.40
N PRO A 291 14.25 4.90 -9.93
CA PRO A 291 15.01 4.16 -8.93
C PRO A 291 14.26 4.01 -7.60
N LEU A 292 14.09 2.77 -7.14
CA LEU A 292 13.43 2.46 -5.88
C LEU A 292 14.41 2.55 -4.70
N PRO A 293 13.97 3.03 -3.52
CA PRO A 293 14.81 3.05 -2.33
C PRO A 293 15.09 1.62 -1.84
N SER A 294 16.31 1.39 -1.34
CA SER A 294 16.63 0.14 -0.65
C SER A 294 15.77 -0.01 0.60
N THR A 295 15.17 -1.18 0.78
CA THR A 295 14.30 -1.47 1.93
C THR A 295 14.76 -2.73 2.66
N PRO A 296 15.88 -2.68 3.42
CA PRO A 296 16.45 -3.87 4.07
C PRO A 296 15.50 -4.57 5.05
N ALA A 297 14.53 -3.84 5.61
CA ALA A 297 13.52 -4.38 6.50
C ALA A 297 12.62 -5.45 5.85
N LEU A 298 12.52 -5.45 4.51
CA LEU A 298 11.71 -6.42 3.75
C LEU A 298 12.53 -7.61 3.23
N GLY A 299 13.71 -7.83 3.81
CA GLY A 299 14.50 -9.05 3.67
C GLY A 299 15.14 -9.26 2.30
N LYS A 300 15.64 -10.47 2.07
CA LYS A 300 16.38 -10.85 0.85
C LYS A 300 15.57 -10.65 -0.43
N LEU A 301 14.24 -10.72 -0.38
CA LEU A 301 13.41 -10.48 -1.57
C LEU A 301 13.60 -9.06 -2.11
N PHE A 302 13.56 -8.04 -1.25
CA PHE A 302 13.66 -6.65 -1.70
C PHE A 302 15.06 -6.26 -2.17
N ALA A 303 16.07 -7.09 -1.92
CA ALA A 303 17.40 -6.93 -2.52
C ALA A 303 17.45 -7.36 -4.00
N THR A 304 16.36 -7.92 -4.54
CA THR A 304 16.23 -8.30 -5.96
C THR A 304 15.60 -7.20 -6.84
N LEU A 305 15.10 -6.12 -6.22
CA LEU A 305 14.52 -4.94 -6.91
C LEU A 305 15.58 -3.97 -7.41
#